data_AF-A0A7J4EGE0-F1
#
_entry.id   AF-A0A7J4EGE0-F1
#
_cell.length_a   1.000
_cell.length_b   1.000
_cell.length_c   1.000
_cell.angle_alpha   90.00
_cell.angle_beta   90.00
_cell.angle_gamma   90.00
#
_symmetry.space_group_name_H-M   'P 1'
#
loop_
_entity.id
_entity.type
_entity.pdbx_description
1 polymer ?
#
loop_
_entity_poly.entity_id
_entity_poly.type
_entity_poly.pdbx_seq_one_letter_code
_entity_poly.pdbx_strand_id
1 'polypeptide(L)' 'MVAKKSWREKLCNSRVLPRVVEINEKMSKRWGKGTMVVPAPKEVDEIMKQVPKGKLIRVNEIRSKLAEKHGVAICCPITT' A
#
# COMPACT_ATOMS: atom_id res chain seq x y z
N MET A 1 26.69 7.04 18.52
CA MET A 1 25.44 7.73 18.10
C MET A 1 24.85 6.98 16.91
N VAL A 2 23.55 6.66 16.92
CA VAL A 2 22.91 6.01 15.76
C VAL A 2 22.75 7.06 14.66
N ALA A 3 23.38 6.83 13.49
CA ALA A 3 23.23 7.71 12.34
C ALA A 3 21.76 7.78 11.90
N LYS A 4 21.26 8.99 11.61
CA LYS A 4 19.89 9.17 11.10
C LYS A 4 19.80 8.54 9.71
N LYS A 5 18.87 7.60 9.54
CA LYS A 5 18.58 7.00 8.23
C LYS A 5 18.05 8.07 7.25
N SER A 6 18.55 8.04 6.03
CA SER A 6 18.04 8.80 4.90
C SER A 6 16.62 8.37 4.52
N TRP A 7 15.90 9.24 3.79
CA TRP A 7 14.57 8.92 3.28
C TRP A 7 14.55 7.71 2.35
N ARG A 8 15.59 7.54 1.52
CA ARG A 8 15.74 6.36 0.65
C ARG A 8 15.93 5.09 1.47
N GLU A 9 16.73 5.14 2.53
CA GLU A 9 16.89 4.00 3.43
C GLU A 9 15.60 3.66 4.17
N LYS A 10 14.78 4.66 4.54
CA LYS A 10 13.45 4.43 5.13
C LYS A 10 12.49 3.78 4.13
N LEU A 11 12.48 4.24 2.87
CA LEU A 11 11.65 3.69 1.80
C LEU A 11 12.00 2.22 1.52
N CYS A 12 13.29 1.89 1.47
CA CYS A 12 13.76 0.53 1.25
C CYS A 12 13.58 -0.38 2.47
N ASN A 13 13.31 0.16 3.66
CA ASN A 13 13.12 -0.61 4.89
C ASN A 13 11.71 -1.23 4.93
N SER A 14 11.50 -2.26 4.14
CA SER A 14 10.28 -3.07 4.16
C SER A 14 10.41 -4.08 5.28
N ARG A 15 10.01 -3.70 6.51
CA ARG A 15 10.15 -4.55 7.71
C ARG A 15 9.37 -5.87 7.57
N VAL A 16 8.05 -5.80 7.78
CA VAL A 16 7.12 -6.94 7.78
C VAL A 16 6.01 -6.70 6.75
N LEU A 17 6.33 -5.95 5.68
CA LEU A 17 5.39 -5.54 4.64
C LEU A 17 5.89 -6.03 3.28
N PRO A 18 5.01 -6.38 2.34
CA PRO A 18 3.54 -6.32 2.44
C PRO A 18 2.94 -7.40 3.33
N ARG A 19 1.81 -7.10 3.99
CA ARG A 19 1.07 -8.05 4.83
C ARG A 19 -0.40 -8.06 4.46
N VAL A 20 -0.94 -9.26 4.27
CA VAL A 20 -2.39 -9.47 4.14
C VAL A 20 -2.99 -9.68 5.53
N VAL A 21 -4.08 -8.96 5.80
CA VAL A 21 -4.80 -8.95 7.07
C VAL A 21 -6.28 -9.15 6.79
N GLU A 22 -6.97 -9.96 7.58
CA GLU A 22 -8.40 -10.15 7.45
C GLU A 22 -9.19 -8.94 7.99
N ILE A 23 -10.26 -8.56 7.30
CA ILE A 23 -11.11 -7.45 7.72
C ILE A 23 -12.01 -7.93 8.87
N ASN A 24 -11.73 -7.45 10.07
CA ASN A 24 -12.55 -7.71 11.26
C ASN A 24 -13.93 -7.01 11.17
N GLU A 25 -14.92 -7.45 11.93
CA GLU A 25 -16.32 -6.99 11.89
C GLU A 25 -16.48 -5.46 12.06
N LYS A 26 -15.66 -4.85 12.92
CA LYS A 26 -15.64 -3.39 13.11
C LYS A 26 -15.23 -2.64 11.85
N MET A 27 -14.25 -3.19 11.12
CA MET A 27 -13.74 -2.63 9.86
C MET A 27 -14.69 -2.94 8.70
N SER A 28 -15.39 -4.08 8.78
CA SER A 28 -16.30 -4.53 7.73
C SER A 28 -17.48 -3.59 7.48
N LYS A 29 -17.95 -2.89 8.52
CA LYS A 29 -19.00 -1.86 8.39
C LYS A 29 -18.63 -0.70 7.46
N ARG A 30 -17.34 -0.39 7.30
CA ARG A 30 -16.87 0.74 6.47
C ARG A 30 -16.23 0.29 5.16
N TRP A 31 -15.56 -0.87 5.16
CA TRP A 31 -14.71 -1.30 4.04
C TRP A 31 -15.13 -2.64 3.42
N GLY A 32 -16.19 -3.27 3.92
CA GLY A 32 -16.73 -4.51 3.35
C GLY A 32 -16.16 -5.79 3.98
N LYS A 33 -16.49 -6.95 3.40
CA LYS A 33 -16.00 -8.25 3.87
C LYS A 33 -14.83 -8.70 2.98
N GLY A 34 -13.84 -9.37 3.57
CA GLY A 34 -12.73 -9.97 2.83
C GLY A 34 -11.36 -9.75 3.48
N THR A 35 -10.32 -9.85 2.66
CA THR A 35 -8.93 -9.60 3.05
C THR A 35 -8.46 -8.22 2.58
N MET A 36 -7.59 -7.62 3.38
CA MET A 36 -6.98 -6.32 3.11
C MET A 36 -5.46 -6.45 3.04
N VAL A 37 -4.82 -5.81 2.07
CA VAL A 37 -3.35 -5.70 2.04
C VAL A 37 -2.89 -4.38 2.67
N VAL A 38 -1.88 -4.46 3.53
CA VAL A 38 -1.07 -3.31 3.96
C VAL A 38 0.17 -3.32 3.07
N PRO A 39 0.28 -2.37 2.11
CA PRO A 39 1.37 -2.38 1.14
C PRO A 39 2.69 -1.93 1.76
N ALA A 40 3.81 -2.36 1.17
CA ALA A 40 5.10 -1.75 1.50
C ALA A 40 5.23 -0.37 0.82
N PRO A 41 5.89 0.62 1.45
CA PRO A 41 6.12 1.94 0.84
C PRO A 41 6.79 1.87 -0.53
N LYS A 42 7.64 0.86 -0.74
CA LYS A 42 8.31 0.60 -2.01
C LYS A 42 7.34 0.19 -3.13
N GLU A 43 6.30 -0.58 -2.83
CA GLU A 43 5.32 -0.98 -3.85
C GLU A 43 4.50 0.22 -4.36
N VAL A 44 4.16 1.14 -3.46
CA VAL A 44 3.49 2.39 -3.82
C VAL A 44 4.42 3.25 -4.69
N ASP A 45 5.69 3.41 -4.30
CA ASP A 45 6.70 4.15 -5.06
C ASP A 45 6.93 3.57 -6.46
N GLU A 46 6.96 2.24 -6.60
CA GLU A 46 7.06 1.56 -7.89
C GLU A 46 5.87 1.88 -8.81
N ILE A 47 4.64 1.86 -8.29
CA ILE A 47 3.44 2.23 -9.06
C ILE A 47 3.48 3.71 -9.45
N MET A 48 3.89 4.59 -8.54
CA MET A 48 4.00 6.03 -8.81
C MET A 48 5.04 6.33 -9.90
N LYS A 49 6.17 5.61 -9.91
CA LYS A 49 7.23 5.75 -10.92
C LYS A 49 6.81 5.31 -12.32
N GLN A 50 5.84 4.40 -12.43
CA GLN A 50 5.29 3.96 -13.72
C GLN A 50 4.41 5.02 -14.39
N VAL A 51 3.99 6.06 -13.66
CA VAL A 51 3.13 7.11 -14.22
C VAL A 51 3.98 8.00 -15.14
N PRO A 52 3.65 8.07 -16.44
CA PRO A 52 4.41 8.90 -17.36
C PRO A 52 4.15 10.39 -17.07
N LYS A 53 5.13 11.23 -17.42
CA LYS A 53 5.03 12.68 -17.23
C LYS A 53 3.77 13.23 -17.91
N GLY A 54 3.08 14.14 -17.22
CA GLY A 54 1.83 14.73 -17.70
C GLY A 54 0.58 13.89 -17.47
N LYS A 55 0.71 12.68 -16.89
CA LYS A 55 -0.44 11.89 -16.43
C LYS A 55 -0.57 11.95 -14.90
N LEU A 56 -1.81 11.79 -14.45
CA LEU A 56 -2.17 11.72 -13.04
C LEU A 56 -2.59 10.29 -12.72
N ILE A 57 -2.12 9.77 -11.58
CA ILE A 57 -2.71 8.58 -10.96
C ILE A 57 -3.42 9.00 -9.68
N ARG A 58 -4.61 8.44 -9.43
CA ARG A 58 -5.36 8.67 -8.20
C ARG A 58 -5.03 7.61 -7.18
N VAL A 59 -5.16 7.97 -5.91
CA VAL A 59 -4.93 7.03 -4.80
C VAL A 59 -5.85 5.80 -4.90
N ASN A 60 -7.09 5.97 -5.37
CA ASN A 60 -8.01 4.83 -5.60
C ASN A 60 -7.49 3.87 -6.67
N GLU A 61 -6.85 4.37 -7.73
CA GLU A 61 -6.27 3.54 -8.79
C GLU A 61 -5.04 2.76 -8.28
N ILE A 62 -4.23 3.39 -7.41
CA ILE A 62 -3.11 2.72 -6.73
C ILE A 62 -3.65 1.59 -5.84
N ARG A 63 -4.71 1.84 -5.07
CA ARG A 63 -5.34 0.84 -4.19
C ARG A 63 -5.88 -0.34 -4.98
N SER A 64 -6.57 -0.12 -6.10
CA SER A 64 -7.06 -1.19 -6.98
C SER A 64 -5.91 -2.03 -7.52
N LYS A 65 -4.85 -1.38 -8.04
CA LYS A 65 -3.67 -2.09 -8.54
C LYS A 65 -2.97 -2.93 -7.47
N LEU A 66 -2.86 -2.42 -6.24
CA LEU A 66 -2.28 -3.17 -5.12
C LEU A 66 -3.17 -4.33 -4.68
N ALA A 67 -4.49 -4.13 -4.65
CA ALA A 67 -5.44 -5.17 -4.32
C ALA A 67 -5.40 -6.32 -5.34
N GLU A 68 -5.41 -5.99 -6.64
CA GLU A 68 -5.29 -6.94 -7.75
C GLU A 68 -3.95 -7.71 -7.70
N LYS A 69 -2.84 -7.00 -7.47
CA LYS A 69 -1.50 -7.62 -7.40
C LYS A 69 -1.38 -8.67 -6.30
N HIS A 70 -2.07 -8.48 -5.19
CA HIS A 70 -2.05 -9.39 -4.04
C HIS A 70 -3.27 -10.33 -3.97
N GLY A 71 -4.21 -10.24 -4.93
CA GLY A 71 -5.42 -11.06 -4.95
C GLY A 71 -6.35 -10.83 -3.75
N VAL A 72 -6.35 -9.62 -3.18
CA VAL A 72 -7.15 -9.27 -2.01
C VAL A 72 -8.34 -8.39 -2.38
N ALA A 73 -9.35 -8.33 -1.51
CA ALA A 73 -10.55 -7.53 -1.77
C ALA A 73 -10.28 -6.02 -1.75
N ILE A 74 -9.39 -5.54 -0.86
CA ILE A 74 -9.11 -4.11 -0.72
C ILE A 74 -7.67 -3.85 -0.28
N CYS A 75 -7.12 -2.69 -0.65
CA CYS A 75 -5.88 -2.17 -0.08
C CYS A 75 -6.19 -1.20 1.07
N CYS A 76 -5.33 -1.15 2.10
CA CYS A 76 -5.59 -0.34 3.29
C CYS A 76 -5.73 1.17 2.93
N PRO A 77 -6.88 1.80 3.19
CA PRO A 77 -7.13 3.17 2.76
C PRO A 77 -6.37 4.22 3.59
N ILE A 78 -5.74 3.83 4.69
CA ILE A 78 -4.98 4.73 5.58
C ILE A 78 -3.50 4.75 5.21
N THR A 79 -2.94 3.61 4.81
CA THR A 79 -1.51 3.48 4.50
C THR A 79 -1.19 3.58 3.01
N THR A 80 -2.21 3.84 2.18
CA THR A 80 -2.11 3.99 0.71
C THR A 80 -2.68 5.34 0.31
#